data_AF-A0A2S9YVW0-F1
#
_entry.id   AF-A0A2S9YVW0-F1
#
_cell.length_a   1.000
_cell.length_b   1.000
_cell.length_c   1.000
_cell.angle_alpha   90.00
_cell.angle_beta   90.00
_cell.angle_gamma   90.00
#
_symmetry.space_group_name_H-M   'P 1'
#
loop_
_entity.id
_entity.type
_entity.pdbx_description
1 polymer ?
#
loop_
_entity_poly.entity_id
_entity_poly.type
_entity_poly.pdbx_seq_one_letter_code
_entity_poly.pdbx_strand_id
1 'polypeptide(L)'
;MRKRSLDMLPLLDVFMVVLFVFATVQESELDSTIREVDELQAKLLEAQVMHAAEAARASVLAAQVEVQAQQRDRATQLEAELADYQRACGPRGADDPLCPAADPERREQAEIAVMQDQLLSNIAVFQIEIGGEVDLESGRVINHCCFRADPPIGEWRRCGEVPYSRIAQADWFDEGANGLRESLKQTREGYAIILLQQDKPASYQLTKDFAQLLQSRLRDHYVYDNGVAAGPLQCPLLAREPLALEPQ
;
A
#
# COMPACT_ATOMS: atom_id res chain seq x y z
N MET A 1 106.11 -20.00 10.42
CA MET A 1 104.64 -20.22 10.42
C MET A 1 103.96 -19.01 9.77
N ARG A 2 103.54 -19.10 8.51
CA ARG A 2 102.83 -18.02 7.81
C ARG A 2 101.35 -18.06 8.21
N LYS A 3 100.87 -17.09 8.98
CA LYS A 3 99.44 -16.83 9.17
C LYS A 3 98.91 -16.19 7.88
N ARG A 4 98.05 -16.90 7.14
CA ARG A 4 97.27 -16.30 6.03
C ARG A 4 96.15 -15.48 6.65
N SER A 5 96.17 -14.16 6.46
CA SER A 5 94.99 -13.31 6.68
C SER A 5 94.00 -13.61 5.55
N LEU A 6 92.96 -14.37 5.86
CA LEU A 6 91.82 -14.53 4.98
C LEU A 6 91.08 -13.20 4.92
N ASP A 7 91.03 -12.60 3.73
CA ASP A 7 90.26 -11.41 3.46
C ASP A 7 88.77 -11.79 3.48
N MET A 8 88.05 -11.35 4.51
CA MET A 8 86.66 -11.77 4.81
C MET A 8 85.60 -10.92 4.09
N LEU A 9 86.00 -9.82 3.44
CA LEU A 9 85.13 -8.94 2.67
C LEU A 9 84.40 -9.63 1.50
N PRO A 10 85.04 -10.45 0.64
CA PRO A 10 84.33 -11.14 -0.44
C PRO A 10 83.36 -12.21 0.08
N LEU A 11 83.59 -12.77 1.28
CA LEU A 11 82.69 -13.77 1.87
C LEU A 11 81.36 -13.13 2.31
N LEU A 12 81.41 -11.88 2.77
CA LEU A 12 80.27 -11.11 3.25
C LEU A 12 79.38 -10.64 2.08
N ASP A 13 79.99 -10.28 0.95
CA ASP A 13 79.30 -9.92 -0.30
C ASP A 13 78.52 -11.12 -0.88
N VAL A 14 79.15 -12.29 -0.93
CA VAL A 14 78.47 -13.54 -1.32
C VAL A 14 77.30 -13.86 -0.39
N PHE A 15 77.45 -13.64 0.92
CA PHE A 15 76.38 -13.89 1.89
C PHE A 15 75.17 -12.95 1.69
N MET A 16 75.43 -11.67 1.42
CA MET A 16 74.38 -10.68 1.14
C MET A 16 73.61 -11.00 -0.15
N VAL A 17 74.31 -11.39 -1.22
CA VAL A 17 73.67 -11.79 -2.49
C VAL A 17 72.79 -13.03 -2.28
N VAL A 18 73.27 -14.03 -1.53
CA VAL A 18 72.47 -15.22 -1.22
C VAL A 18 71.22 -14.86 -0.42
N LEU A 19 71.33 -14.01 0.60
CA LEU A 19 70.16 -13.54 1.37
C LEU A 19 69.16 -12.78 0.50
N PHE A 20 69.62 -11.95 -0.43
CA PHE A 20 68.75 -11.23 -1.36
C PHE A 20 68.01 -12.18 -2.29
N VAL A 21 68.71 -13.16 -2.89
CA VAL A 21 68.08 -14.17 -3.74
C VAL A 21 67.05 -14.99 -2.96
N PHE A 22 67.36 -15.41 -1.73
CA PHE A 22 66.41 -16.12 -0.88
C PHE A 22 65.17 -15.28 -0.55
N ALA A 23 65.34 -13.99 -0.23
CA ALA A 23 64.22 -13.09 0.02
C ALA A 23 63.33 -12.94 -1.22
N THR A 24 63.92 -12.76 -2.41
CA THR A 24 63.15 -12.64 -3.66
C THR A 24 62.43 -13.93 -4.06
N VAL A 25 63.04 -15.10 -3.78
CA VAL A 25 62.39 -16.39 -4.03
C VAL A 25 61.23 -16.60 -3.06
N GLN A 26 61.42 -16.28 -1.77
CA GLN A 26 60.35 -16.35 -0.77
C GLN A 26 59.18 -15.41 -1.09
N GLU A 27 59.45 -14.18 -1.53
CA GLU A 27 58.42 -13.23 -1.97
C GLU A 27 57.63 -13.79 -3.17
N SER A 28 58.30 -14.42 -4.13
CA SER A 28 57.64 -15.03 -5.30
C SER A 28 56.75 -16.24 -4.95
N GLU A 29 57.15 -17.07 -3.98
CA GLU A 29 56.34 -18.20 -3.48
C GLU A 29 55.15 -17.74 -2.63
N LEU A 30 55.33 -16.66 -1.86
CA LEU A 30 54.25 -16.03 -1.10
C LEU A 30 53.20 -15.41 -2.05
N ASP A 31 53.63 -14.71 -3.10
CA ASP A 31 52.71 -14.14 -4.09
C ASP A 31 51.94 -15.22 -4.87
N SER A 32 52.58 -16.35 -5.20
CA SER A 32 51.90 -17.46 -5.89
C SER A 32 50.85 -18.12 -5.00
N THR A 33 51.18 -18.37 -3.73
CA THR A 33 50.25 -18.96 -2.77
C THR A 33 49.07 -18.04 -2.46
N ILE A 34 49.27 -16.72 -2.35
CA ILE A 34 48.18 -15.76 -2.18
C ILE A 34 47.23 -15.79 -3.39
N ARG A 35 47.76 -15.81 -4.61
CA ARG A 35 46.94 -15.91 -5.83
C ARG A 35 46.14 -17.21 -5.91
N GLU A 36 46.73 -18.34 -5.54
CA GLU A 36 46.04 -19.63 -5.50
C GLU A 36 44.91 -19.66 -4.46
N VAL A 37 45.13 -19.05 -3.29
CA VAL A 37 44.10 -18.92 -2.25
C VAL A 37 42.95 -18.04 -2.72
N ASP A 38 43.24 -16.90 -3.35
CA ASP A 38 42.21 -16.01 -3.91
C ASP A 38 41.39 -16.70 -5.01
N GLU A 39 42.04 -17.48 -5.89
CA GLU A 39 41.35 -18.23 -6.95
C GLU A 39 40.44 -19.32 -6.38
N LEU A 40 40.92 -20.07 -5.36
CA LEU A 40 40.11 -21.08 -4.69
C LEU A 40 38.95 -20.47 -3.92
N GLN A 41 39.15 -19.32 -3.28
CA GLN A 41 38.11 -18.60 -2.57
C GLN A 41 37.03 -18.07 -3.52
N ALA A 42 37.43 -17.57 -4.70
CA ALA A 42 36.50 -17.17 -5.76
C ALA A 42 35.65 -18.35 -6.27
N LYS A 43 36.29 -19.51 -6.52
CA LYS A 43 35.59 -20.74 -6.95
C LYS A 43 34.62 -21.26 -5.88
N LEU A 44 34.98 -21.19 -4.60
CA LEU A 44 34.11 -21.59 -3.50
C LEU A 44 32.89 -20.65 -3.38
N LEU A 45 33.09 -19.34 -3.51
CA LEU A 45 32.00 -18.38 -3.51
C LEU A 45 31.04 -18.62 -4.68
N GLU A 46 31.56 -18.82 -5.89
CA GLU A 46 30.76 -19.13 -7.06
C GLU A 46 29.92 -20.41 -6.87
N ALA A 47 30.54 -21.49 -6.38
CA ALA A 47 29.84 -22.74 -6.08
C ALA A 47 28.75 -22.57 -4.99
N GLN A 48 29.04 -21.78 -3.94
CA GLN A 48 28.06 -21.49 -2.88
C GLN A 48 26.87 -20.68 -3.41
N VAL A 49 27.10 -19.68 -4.26
CA VAL A 49 26.02 -18.89 -4.87
C VAL A 49 25.16 -19.78 -5.79
N MET A 50 25.78 -20.65 -6.59
CA MET A 50 25.05 -21.58 -7.44
C MET A 50 24.19 -22.56 -6.64
N HIS A 51 24.73 -23.15 -5.57
CA HIS A 51 23.96 -24.04 -4.69
C HIS A 51 22.82 -23.30 -3.96
N ALA A 52 23.06 -22.08 -3.49
CA ALA A 52 22.03 -21.27 -2.86
C ALA A 52 20.90 -20.93 -3.84
N ALA A 53 21.23 -20.61 -5.10
CA ALA A 53 20.25 -20.33 -6.15
C ALA A 53 19.43 -21.57 -6.50
N GLU A 54 20.04 -22.75 -6.58
CA GLU A 54 19.34 -24.02 -6.81
C GLU A 54 18.41 -24.38 -5.65
N ALA A 55 18.87 -24.24 -4.41
CA ALA A 55 18.06 -24.46 -3.22
C ALA A 55 16.84 -23.51 -3.16
N ALA A 56 17.04 -22.24 -3.51
CA ALA A 56 15.96 -21.25 -3.60
C ALA A 56 14.95 -21.59 -4.70
N ARG A 57 15.39 -22.09 -5.86
CA ARG A 57 14.48 -22.55 -6.92
C ARG A 57 13.68 -23.79 -6.48
N ALA A 58 14.32 -24.73 -5.81
CA ALA A 58 13.65 -25.92 -5.30
C ALA A 58 12.58 -25.59 -4.25
N SER A 59 12.87 -24.65 -3.33
CA SER A 59 11.90 -24.23 -2.31
C SER A 59 10.69 -23.49 -2.91
N VAL A 60 10.91 -22.64 -3.92
CA VAL A 60 9.82 -21.96 -4.64
C VAL A 60 8.93 -22.97 -5.36
N LEU A 61 9.51 -23.97 -6.03
CA LEU A 61 8.74 -25.03 -6.69
C LEU A 61 7.93 -25.86 -5.69
N ALA A 62 8.51 -26.22 -4.54
CA ALA A 62 7.81 -26.94 -3.49
C ALA A 62 6.60 -26.13 -2.96
N ALA A 63 6.79 -24.84 -2.68
CA ALA A 63 5.72 -23.95 -2.24
C ALA A 63 4.60 -23.81 -3.29
N GLN A 64 4.94 -23.73 -4.58
CA GLN A 64 3.95 -23.69 -5.65
C GLN A 64 3.10 -24.96 -5.72
N VAL A 65 3.71 -26.14 -5.52
CA VAL A 65 2.99 -27.42 -5.48
C VAL A 65 2.03 -27.48 -4.29
N GLU A 66 2.45 -27.01 -3.11
CA GLU A 66 1.58 -26.94 -1.92
C GLU A 66 0.39 -26.00 -2.12
N VAL A 67 0.60 -24.81 -2.70
CA VAL A 67 -0.48 -23.86 -3.01
C VAL A 67 -1.46 -24.47 -4.01
N GLN A 68 -0.98 -25.16 -5.04
CA GLN A 68 -1.85 -25.85 -5.99
C GLN A 68 -2.65 -26.98 -5.35
N ALA A 69 -2.06 -27.74 -4.43
CA ALA A 69 -2.76 -28.77 -3.68
C ALA A 69 -3.89 -28.16 -2.83
N GLN A 70 -3.60 -27.10 -2.08
CA GLN A 70 -4.60 -26.38 -1.28
C GLN A 70 -5.74 -25.81 -2.14
N GLN A 71 -5.43 -25.27 -3.32
CA GLN A 71 -6.43 -24.77 -4.25
C GLN A 71 -7.36 -25.89 -4.76
N ARG A 72 -6.81 -27.07 -5.06
CA ARG A 72 -7.60 -28.24 -5.46
C ARG A 72 -8.49 -28.75 -4.32
N ASP A 73 -7.95 -28.83 -3.11
CA ASP A 73 -8.73 -29.24 -1.94
C ASP A 73 -9.88 -28.25 -1.67
N ARG A 74 -9.62 -26.96 -1.78
CA ARG A 74 -10.67 -25.94 -1.65
C ARG A 74 -11.71 -26.02 -2.77
N ALA A 75 -11.29 -26.27 -4.00
CA ALA A 75 -12.21 -26.44 -5.13
C ALA A 75 -13.13 -27.64 -4.91
N THR A 76 -12.58 -28.78 -4.50
CA THR A 76 -13.38 -29.99 -4.21
C THR A 76 -14.33 -29.80 -3.03
N GLN A 77 -13.92 -29.08 -1.98
CA GLN A 77 -14.81 -28.69 -0.87
C GLN A 77 -15.96 -27.81 -1.35
N LEU A 78 -15.67 -26.77 -2.15
CA LEU A 78 -16.69 -25.88 -2.70
C LEU A 78 -17.64 -26.61 -3.65
N GLU A 79 -17.15 -27.55 -4.46
CA GLU A 79 -17.99 -28.40 -5.31
C GLU A 79 -18.91 -29.29 -4.47
N ALA A 80 -18.41 -29.86 -3.37
CA ALA A 80 -19.23 -30.65 -2.45
C ALA A 80 -20.30 -29.80 -1.76
N GLU A 81 -19.94 -28.61 -1.27
CA GLU A 81 -20.89 -27.65 -0.68
C GLU A 81 -21.95 -27.20 -1.69
N LEU A 82 -21.57 -26.93 -2.93
CA LEU A 82 -22.51 -26.59 -4.00
C LEU A 82 -23.44 -27.76 -4.32
N ALA A 83 -22.94 -28.99 -4.34
CA ALA A 83 -23.75 -30.18 -4.58
C ALA A 83 -24.72 -30.48 -3.41
N ASP A 84 -24.29 -30.27 -2.17
CA ASP A 84 -25.15 -30.36 -0.99
C ASP A 84 -26.24 -29.28 -1.03
N TYR A 85 -25.87 -28.05 -1.37
CA TYR A 85 -26.81 -26.95 -1.55
C TYR A 85 -27.82 -27.23 -2.67
N GLN A 86 -27.37 -27.67 -3.85
CA GLN A 86 -28.26 -28.02 -4.96
C GLN A 86 -29.23 -29.15 -4.61
N ARG A 87 -28.81 -30.14 -3.81
CA ARG A 87 -29.69 -31.19 -3.30
C ARG A 87 -30.72 -30.66 -2.31
N ALA A 88 -30.34 -29.73 -1.44
CA ALA A 88 -31.24 -29.14 -0.46
C ALA A 88 -32.24 -28.14 -1.07
N CYS A 89 -31.85 -27.49 -2.17
CA CYS A 89 -32.49 -26.25 -2.62
C CYS A 89 -32.98 -26.29 -4.08
N GLY A 90 -32.58 -27.29 -4.86
CA GLY A 90 -32.80 -27.32 -6.31
C GLY A 90 -31.83 -26.43 -7.10
N PRO A 91 -31.96 -26.39 -8.44
CA PRO A 91 -31.16 -25.52 -9.29
C PRO A 91 -31.52 -24.04 -9.07
N ARG A 92 -30.52 -23.17 -8.88
CA ARG A 92 -30.75 -21.72 -8.71
C ARG A 92 -31.38 -21.12 -9.97
N GLY A 93 -32.57 -20.53 -9.83
CA GLY A 93 -33.09 -19.54 -10.77
C GLY A 93 -32.39 -18.19 -10.59
N ALA A 94 -32.36 -17.37 -11.65
CA ALA A 94 -31.80 -16.02 -11.60
C ALA A 94 -32.59 -15.06 -10.67
N ASP A 95 -33.85 -15.40 -10.37
CA ASP A 95 -34.79 -14.61 -9.55
C ASP A 95 -35.22 -15.32 -8.25
N ASP A 96 -34.47 -16.33 -7.77
CA ASP A 96 -34.91 -17.17 -6.65
C ASP A 96 -34.34 -16.70 -5.30
N PRO A 97 -35.15 -16.10 -4.40
CA PRO A 97 -34.67 -15.58 -3.14
C PRO A 97 -34.62 -16.71 -2.11
N LEU A 98 -33.43 -17.30 -2.00
CA LEU A 98 -32.97 -18.14 -0.88
C LEU A 98 -33.72 -19.45 -0.65
N CYS A 99 -32.92 -20.51 -0.56
CA CYS A 99 -33.36 -21.86 -0.27
C CYS A 99 -34.19 -21.98 1.03
N PRO A 100 -35.40 -22.57 0.98
CA PRO A 100 -36.31 -22.68 2.12
C PRO A 100 -35.91 -23.70 3.20
N ALA A 101 -34.75 -24.37 3.08
CA ALA A 101 -34.19 -25.22 4.14
C ALA A 101 -33.43 -24.44 5.22
N ALA A 102 -33.26 -23.11 5.06
CA ALA A 102 -32.76 -22.25 6.11
C ALA A 102 -33.84 -22.02 7.16
N ASP A 103 -33.52 -22.36 8.41
CA ASP A 103 -34.18 -21.96 9.65
C ASP A 103 -35.08 -20.71 9.49
N PRO A 104 -36.37 -20.74 9.85
CA PRO A 104 -37.29 -19.60 9.66
C PRO A 104 -36.74 -18.25 10.13
N GLU A 105 -35.90 -18.21 11.17
CA GLU A 105 -35.22 -16.99 11.61
C GLU A 105 -34.19 -16.47 10.60
N ARG A 106 -33.45 -17.36 9.94
CA ARG A 106 -32.48 -16.97 8.89
C ARG A 106 -33.16 -16.49 7.63
N ARG A 107 -34.35 -17.01 7.33
CA ARG A 107 -35.17 -16.53 6.21
C ARG A 107 -35.67 -15.11 6.49
N GLU A 108 -36.22 -14.87 7.68
CA GLU A 108 -36.66 -13.53 8.08
C GLU A 108 -35.50 -12.52 8.06
N GLN A 109 -34.33 -12.89 8.59
CA GLN A 109 -33.13 -12.03 8.53
C GLN A 109 -32.69 -11.73 7.10
N ALA A 110 -32.76 -12.70 6.19
CA ALA A 110 -32.34 -12.50 4.82
C ALA A 110 -33.37 -11.70 4.01
N GLU A 111 -34.66 -11.87 4.27
CA GLU A 111 -35.73 -11.02 3.71
C GLU A 111 -35.58 -9.57 4.21
N ILE A 112 -35.30 -9.38 5.52
CA ILE A 112 -34.98 -8.06 6.08
C ILE A 112 -33.72 -7.48 5.43
N ALA A 113 -32.67 -8.28 5.21
CA ALA A 113 -31.44 -7.83 4.59
C ALA A 113 -31.66 -7.39 3.13
N VAL A 114 -32.46 -8.13 2.35
CA VAL A 114 -32.82 -7.74 0.98
C VAL A 114 -33.67 -6.47 0.97
N MET A 115 -34.63 -6.34 1.89
CA MET A 115 -35.44 -5.14 2.01
C MET A 115 -34.59 -3.93 2.45
N GLN A 116 -33.64 -4.13 3.37
CA GLN A 116 -32.68 -3.11 3.77
C GLN A 116 -31.77 -2.71 2.61
N ASP A 117 -31.26 -3.66 1.84
CA ASP A 117 -30.45 -3.39 0.65
C ASP A 117 -31.25 -2.60 -0.39
N GLN A 118 -32.51 -2.96 -0.63
CA GLN A 118 -33.41 -2.20 -1.51
C GLN A 118 -33.68 -0.78 -0.98
N LEU A 119 -33.93 -0.61 0.32
CA LEU A 119 -34.13 0.71 0.92
C LEU A 119 -32.86 1.57 0.86
N LEU A 120 -31.69 0.99 1.13
CA LEU A 120 -30.40 1.66 1.06
C LEU A 120 -29.99 1.93 -0.39
N SER A 121 -30.38 1.10 -1.35
CA SER A 121 -30.13 1.33 -2.79
C SER A 121 -30.84 2.60 -3.32
N ASN A 122 -31.88 3.06 -2.62
CA ASN A 122 -32.60 4.30 -2.95
C ASN A 122 -32.05 5.53 -2.21
N ILE A 123 -31.16 5.35 -1.22
CA ILE A 123 -30.55 6.44 -0.47
C ILE A 123 -29.12 6.61 -0.95
N ALA A 124 -28.86 7.70 -1.67
CA ALA A 124 -27.48 8.04 -2.03
C ALA A 124 -26.74 8.57 -0.80
N VAL A 125 -25.64 7.91 -0.43
CA VAL A 125 -24.76 8.39 0.66
C VAL A 125 -23.56 9.09 0.04
N PHE A 126 -23.31 10.33 0.44
CA PHE A 126 -22.13 11.08 0.05
C PHE A 126 -21.20 11.19 1.24
N GLN A 127 -19.93 10.95 1.01
CA GLN A 127 -18.88 11.25 1.97
C GLN A 127 -18.05 12.39 1.42
N ILE A 128 -17.89 13.43 2.22
CA ILE A 128 -17.08 14.60 1.92
C ILE A 128 -16.02 14.71 3.00
N GLU A 129 -14.77 14.73 2.56
CA GLU A 129 -13.61 14.82 3.42
C GLU A 129 -12.82 16.07 3.09
N ILE A 130 -12.42 16.81 4.14
CA ILE A 130 -11.65 18.04 4.02
C ILE A 130 -10.29 17.85 4.70
N GLY A 131 -9.24 17.68 3.91
CA GLY A 131 -7.86 17.61 4.40
C GLY A 131 -7.21 19.00 4.48
N GLY A 132 -6.34 19.20 5.47
CA GLY A 132 -5.53 20.40 5.57
C GLY A 132 -4.07 20.12 5.23
N GLU A 133 -3.48 20.92 4.35
CA GLU A 133 -2.05 20.90 4.03
C GLU A 133 -1.43 22.22 4.47
N VAL A 134 -0.30 22.17 5.17
CA VAL A 134 0.45 23.38 5.52
C VAL A 134 1.44 23.65 4.41
N ASP A 135 1.22 24.73 3.66
CA ASP A 135 2.20 25.21 2.70
C ASP A 135 3.42 25.76 3.45
N LEU A 136 4.59 25.16 3.18
CA LEU A 136 5.85 25.50 3.84
C LEU A 136 6.40 26.86 3.40
N GLU A 137 6.03 27.34 2.21
CA GLU A 137 6.49 28.64 1.70
C GLU A 137 5.68 29.80 2.30
N SER A 138 4.35 29.67 2.31
CA SER A 138 3.47 30.73 2.81
C SER A 138 3.10 30.59 4.30
N GLY A 139 3.34 29.42 4.90
CA GLY A 139 2.91 29.07 6.25
C GLY A 139 1.39 28.98 6.41
N ARG A 140 0.64 28.97 5.31
CA ARG A 140 -0.83 28.94 5.32
C ARG A 140 -1.34 27.51 5.21
N VAL A 141 -2.50 27.27 5.82
CA VAL A 141 -3.24 26.01 5.66
C VAL A 141 -4.09 26.09 4.40
N ILE A 142 -3.83 25.19 3.46
CA ILE A 142 -4.64 24.96 2.27
C ILE A 142 -5.61 23.82 2.59
N ASN A 143 -6.91 24.05 2.44
CA ASN A 143 -7.92 23.03 2.70
C ASN A 143 -8.32 22.37 1.39
N HIS A 144 -8.13 21.07 1.26
CA HIS A 144 -8.51 20.29 0.08
C HIS A 144 -9.76 19.48 0.36
N CYS A 145 -10.70 19.51 -0.57
CA CYS A 145 -11.94 18.73 -0.50
C CYS A 145 -11.88 17.53 -1.44
N CYS A 146 -12.29 16.38 -0.92
CA CYS A 146 -12.64 15.21 -1.71
C CYS A 146 -14.07 14.78 -1.40
N PHE A 147 -14.72 14.14 -2.38
CA PHE A 147 -16.01 13.51 -2.17
C PHE A 147 -16.13 12.19 -2.92
N ARG A 148 -16.98 11.32 -2.41
CA ARG A 148 -17.45 10.10 -3.10
C ARG A 148 -18.94 9.91 -2.85
N ALA A 149 -19.60 9.22 -3.78
CA ALA A 149 -21.02 8.86 -3.69
C ALA A 149 -21.14 7.32 -3.68
N ASP A 150 -21.97 6.80 -2.80
CA ASP A 150 -22.36 5.38 -2.65
C ASP A 150 -23.52 5.06 -3.62
N PRO A 151 -23.61 3.87 -4.28
CA PRO A 151 -23.18 2.53 -3.82
C PRO A 151 -21.65 2.19 -3.97
N PRO A 152 -21.10 1.14 -3.28
CA PRO A 152 -19.89 1.19 -2.43
C PRO A 152 -18.52 1.10 -3.10
N ILE A 153 -18.41 1.56 -4.35
CA ILE A 153 -17.18 1.51 -5.16
C ILE A 153 -16.95 2.86 -5.87
N GLY A 154 -17.42 3.96 -5.27
CA GLY A 154 -17.17 5.29 -5.81
C GLY A 154 -15.70 5.68 -5.65
N GLU A 155 -15.03 6.00 -6.75
CA GLU A 155 -13.70 6.62 -6.71
C GLU A 155 -13.79 7.98 -5.98
N TRP A 156 -12.80 8.25 -5.13
CA TRP A 156 -12.66 9.57 -4.53
C TRP A 156 -12.37 10.60 -5.61
N ARG A 157 -13.24 11.62 -5.69
CA ARG A 157 -13.11 12.75 -6.60
C ARG A 157 -12.75 14.01 -5.83
N ARG A 158 -11.94 14.87 -6.44
CA ARG A 158 -11.52 16.13 -5.80
C ARG A 158 -12.52 17.23 -6.10
N CYS A 159 -12.98 17.91 -5.06
CA CYS A 159 -13.78 19.14 -5.16
C CYS A 159 -12.91 20.41 -5.25
N GLY A 160 -11.58 20.28 -5.16
CA GLY A 160 -10.65 21.40 -5.22
C GLY A 160 -10.31 21.96 -3.84
N GLU A 161 -9.87 23.21 -3.79
CA GLU A 161 -9.52 23.90 -2.55
C GLU A 161 -10.75 24.60 -1.96
N VAL A 162 -10.98 24.38 -0.66
CA VAL A 162 -12.10 24.98 0.07
C VAL A 162 -11.64 26.32 0.65
N PRO A 163 -12.27 27.44 0.26
CA PRO A 163 -11.93 28.74 0.82
C PRO A 163 -12.20 28.80 2.33
N TYR A 164 -11.43 29.62 3.05
CA TYR A 164 -11.64 29.81 4.50
C TYR A 164 -12.89 30.63 4.81
N SER A 165 -13.20 31.64 3.99
CA SER A 165 -14.31 32.55 4.29
C SER A 165 -15.65 31.97 3.86
N ARG A 166 -16.68 32.12 4.69
CA ARG A 166 -18.03 31.62 4.41
C ARG A 166 -18.62 32.16 3.10
N ILE A 167 -18.32 33.42 2.75
CA ILE A 167 -18.78 34.04 1.51
C ILE A 167 -18.11 33.36 0.32
N ALA A 168 -16.78 33.22 0.34
CA ALA A 168 -16.06 32.57 -0.73
C ALA A 168 -16.42 31.07 -0.85
N GLN A 169 -16.73 30.40 0.25
CA GLN A 169 -17.26 29.02 0.23
C GLN A 169 -18.61 28.93 -0.47
N ALA A 170 -19.50 29.89 -0.22
CA ALA A 170 -20.80 29.94 -0.88
C ALA A 170 -20.65 30.14 -2.39
N ASP A 171 -19.80 31.09 -2.79
CA ASP A 171 -19.50 31.38 -4.20
C ASP A 171 -18.86 30.15 -4.87
N TRP A 172 -17.82 29.57 -4.26
CA TRP A 172 -17.16 28.35 -4.73
C TRP A 172 -18.12 27.17 -4.91
N PHE A 173 -19.03 26.96 -3.95
CA PHE A 173 -20.04 25.91 -4.06
C PHE A 173 -21.06 26.22 -5.16
N ASP A 174 -21.50 27.47 -5.27
CA ASP A 174 -22.45 27.90 -6.31
C ASP A 174 -21.84 27.81 -7.72
N GLU A 175 -20.53 28.01 -7.86
CA GLU A 175 -19.78 27.79 -9.11
C GLU A 175 -19.61 26.31 -9.46
N GLY A 176 -19.94 25.39 -8.54
CA GLY A 176 -20.00 23.96 -8.78
C GLY A 176 -19.08 23.12 -7.88
N ALA A 177 -18.15 23.75 -7.14
CA ALA A 177 -17.18 23.06 -6.28
C ALA A 177 -16.49 21.87 -7.00
N ASN A 178 -16.01 22.14 -8.22
CA ASN A 178 -15.36 21.18 -9.11
C ASN A 178 -16.16 19.87 -9.31
N GLY A 179 -17.48 19.98 -9.48
CA GLY A 179 -18.38 18.85 -9.76
C GLY A 179 -19.04 18.22 -8.53
N LEU A 180 -18.78 18.73 -7.32
CA LEU A 180 -19.46 18.29 -6.10
C LEU A 180 -20.95 18.64 -6.15
N ARG A 181 -21.29 19.88 -6.53
CA ARG A 181 -22.69 20.34 -6.54
C ARG A 181 -23.53 19.53 -7.53
N GLU A 182 -22.99 19.28 -8.71
CA GLU A 182 -23.63 18.48 -9.76
C GLU A 182 -23.84 17.05 -9.28
N SER A 183 -22.84 16.46 -8.62
CA SER A 183 -22.93 15.10 -8.09
C SER A 183 -24.00 14.97 -7.01
N LEU A 184 -24.10 15.96 -6.11
CA LEU A 184 -25.14 16.01 -5.07
C LEU A 184 -26.56 16.17 -5.63
N LYS A 185 -26.70 16.77 -6.83
CA LYS A 185 -27.98 16.93 -7.53
C LYS A 185 -28.42 15.70 -8.34
N GLN A 186 -27.48 14.82 -8.70
CA GLN A 186 -27.76 13.64 -9.52
C GLN A 186 -28.44 12.49 -8.75
N THR A 187 -28.79 12.70 -7.48
CA THR A 187 -29.48 11.71 -6.65
C THR A 187 -30.92 11.50 -7.14
N ARG A 188 -31.26 10.24 -7.44
CA ARG A 188 -32.42 9.88 -8.27
C ARG A 188 -33.79 10.33 -7.73
N GLU A 189 -33.90 10.66 -6.44
CA GLU A 189 -35.18 10.98 -5.80
C GLU A 189 -35.07 12.11 -4.76
N GLY A 190 -34.00 12.92 -4.84
CA GLY A 190 -33.83 14.09 -3.96
C GLY A 190 -33.35 13.77 -2.53
N TYR A 191 -33.37 12.51 -2.11
CA TYR A 191 -32.88 12.11 -0.79
C TYR A 191 -31.41 11.66 -0.86
N ALA A 192 -30.55 12.35 -0.11
CA ALA A 192 -29.19 11.91 0.13
C ALA A 192 -28.73 12.21 1.56
N ILE A 193 -27.90 11.32 2.08
CA ILE A 193 -27.21 11.50 3.34
C ILE A 193 -25.80 12.00 3.02
N ILE A 194 -25.41 13.16 3.54
CA ILE A 194 -24.07 13.73 3.37
C ILE A 194 -23.34 13.63 4.70
N LEU A 195 -22.22 12.92 4.71
CA LEU A 195 -21.31 12.78 5.85
C LEU A 195 -20.10 13.69 5.60
N LEU A 196 -19.90 14.68 6.47
CA LEU A 196 -18.77 15.61 6.40
C LEU A 196 -17.76 15.27 7.48
N GLN A 197 -16.49 15.27 7.12
CA GLN A 197 -15.39 15.09 8.05
C GLN A 197 -14.20 15.97 7.65
N GLN A 198 -13.44 16.44 8.64
CA GLN A 198 -12.20 17.18 8.41
C GLN A 198 -11.01 16.54 9.11
N ASP A 199 -9.82 16.76 8.54
CA ASP A 199 -8.57 16.39 9.18
C ASP A 199 -8.20 17.41 10.27
N LYS A 200 -7.32 17.01 11.20
CA LYS A 200 -6.77 17.89 12.26
C LYS A 200 -6.05 19.15 11.76
N PRO A 201 -5.20 19.12 10.71
CA PRO A 201 -4.54 20.31 10.18
C PRO A 201 -5.47 21.22 9.38
N ALA A 202 -6.70 20.80 9.06
CA ALA A 202 -7.66 21.65 8.38
C ALA A 202 -8.06 22.86 9.25
N SER A 203 -8.53 23.92 8.60
CA SER A 203 -8.95 25.14 9.27
C SER A 203 -10.06 24.88 10.30
N TYR A 204 -9.99 25.58 11.43
CA TYR A 204 -10.94 25.40 12.54
C TYR A 204 -12.39 25.70 12.09
N GLN A 205 -13.33 24.79 12.41
CA GLN A 205 -14.76 24.87 12.11
C GLN A 205 -15.18 24.87 10.62
N LEU A 206 -14.29 24.49 9.70
CA LEU A 206 -14.61 24.49 8.28
C LEU A 206 -15.79 23.56 7.93
N THR A 207 -15.85 22.35 8.52
CA THR A 207 -16.98 21.43 8.27
C THR A 207 -18.30 21.95 8.79
N LYS A 208 -18.29 22.71 9.90
CA LYS A 208 -19.51 23.28 10.48
C LYS A 208 -20.11 24.36 9.58
N ASP A 209 -19.27 25.26 9.08
CA ASP A 209 -19.71 26.32 8.17
C ASP A 209 -20.18 25.72 6.85
N PHE A 210 -19.44 24.72 6.34
CA PHE A 210 -19.80 24.04 5.12
C PHE A 210 -21.08 23.19 5.25
N ALA A 211 -21.29 22.52 6.39
CA ALA A 211 -22.53 21.80 6.67
C ALA A 211 -23.74 22.73 6.66
N GLN A 212 -23.63 23.92 7.27
CA GLN A 212 -24.70 24.93 7.23
C GLN A 212 -24.98 25.41 5.79
N LEU A 213 -23.92 25.61 5.00
CA LEU A 213 -24.07 25.96 3.59
C LEU A 213 -24.83 24.87 2.84
N LEU A 214 -24.43 23.60 2.97
CA LEU A 214 -25.08 22.47 2.32
C LEU A 214 -26.56 22.37 2.72
N GLN A 215 -26.87 22.44 4.02
CA GLN A 215 -28.26 22.43 4.52
C GLN A 215 -29.10 23.58 3.93
N SER A 216 -28.51 24.76 3.73
CA SER A 216 -29.21 25.91 3.16
C SER A 216 -29.53 25.75 1.66
N ARG A 217 -28.67 25.03 0.91
CA ARG A 217 -28.76 24.88 -0.55
C ARG A 217 -29.42 23.58 -0.97
N LEU A 218 -29.40 22.55 -0.11
CA LEU A 218 -29.87 21.19 -0.37
C LEU A 218 -30.91 20.83 0.69
N ARG A 219 -32.16 21.27 0.49
CA ARG A 219 -33.23 21.15 1.49
C ARG A 219 -33.71 19.72 1.72
N ASP A 220 -33.51 18.86 0.72
CA ASP A 220 -33.98 17.47 0.72
C ASP A 220 -32.86 16.49 1.18
N HIS A 221 -31.67 17.02 1.51
CA HIS A 221 -30.51 16.26 1.92
C HIS A 221 -30.29 16.35 3.43
N TYR A 222 -29.96 15.23 4.05
CA TYR A 222 -29.56 15.17 5.45
C TYR A 222 -28.05 15.35 5.55
N VAL A 223 -27.61 16.41 6.24
CA VAL A 223 -26.19 16.74 6.37
C VAL A 223 -25.72 16.50 7.80
N TYR A 224 -24.77 15.58 7.96
CA TYR A 224 -24.14 15.24 9.24
C TYR A 224 -22.69 15.72 9.26
N ASP A 225 -22.38 16.60 10.21
CA ASP A 225 -21.01 17.03 10.50
C ASP A 225 -20.41 16.10 11.55
N ASN A 226 -19.49 15.22 11.12
CA ASN A 226 -18.76 14.31 11.99
C ASN A 226 -17.54 15.00 12.64
N GLY A 227 -17.31 16.27 12.33
CA GLY A 227 -16.22 17.06 12.89
C GLY A 227 -14.83 16.54 12.49
N VAL A 228 -13.90 16.58 13.44
CA VAL A 228 -12.50 16.21 13.23
C VAL A 228 -12.33 14.70 13.27
N ALA A 229 -11.71 14.13 12.24
CA ALA A 229 -11.42 12.71 12.15
C ALA A 229 -10.49 12.23 13.28
N ALA A 230 -10.81 11.05 13.82
CA ALA A 230 -9.95 10.36 14.78
C ALA A 230 -8.75 9.68 14.10
N GLY A 231 -8.88 9.29 12.84
CA GLY A 231 -7.87 8.63 12.02
C GLY A 231 -7.56 9.39 10.72
N PRO A 232 -6.62 8.90 9.90
CA PRO A 232 -6.29 9.53 8.62
C PRO A 232 -7.50 9.51 7.69
N LEU A 233 -7.70 10.61 6.96
CA LEU A 233 -8.69 10.71 5.89
C LEU A 233 -8.36 9.75 4.73
N GLN A 234 -9.39 9.32 4.01
CA GLN A 234 -9.26 8.46 2.83
C GLN A 234 -9.14 9.26 1.53
N CYS A 235 -9.45 10.56 1.58
CA CYS A 235 -9.21 11.53 0.53
C CYS A 235 -7.76 11.40 0.05
N PRO A 236 -7.54 11.08 -1.24
CA PRO A 236 -6.22 11.12 -1.83
C PRO A 236 -5.80 12.58 -1.98
N LEU A 237 -5.38 13.19 -0.86
CA LEU A 237 -4.45 14.31 -0.87
C LEU A 237 -3.29 13.87 -1.78
N LEU A 238 -2.80 14.78 -2.63
CA LEU A 238 -1.69 14.50 -3.54
C LEU A 238 -0.68 13.60 -2.82
N ALA A 239 -0.28 12.50 -3.48
CA ALA A 239 0.67 11.55 -2.93
C ALA A 239 1.75 12.36 -2.23
N ARG A 240 1.86 12.22 -0.89
CA ARG A 240 3.08 12.59 -0.21
C ARG A 240 4.16 11.86 -0.97
N GLU A 241 4.90 12.54 -1.83
CA GLU A 241 6.17 12.01 -2.29
C GLU A 241 6.91 11.64 -1.00
N PRO A 242 7.25 10.36 -0.80
CA PRO A 242 8.06 10.01 0.33
C PRO A 242 9.33 10.84 0.19
N LEU A 243 9.57 11.73 1.15
CA LEU A 243 10.84 12.42 1.33
C LEU A 243 11.94 11.39 1.13
N ALA A 244 12.60 11.44 -0.03
CA ALA A 244 13.76 10.64 -0.30
C ALA A 244 14.78 11.04 0.76
N LEU A 245 15.02 10.13 1.71
CA LEU A 245 16.14 10.22 2.63
C LEU A 245 17.40 10.32 1.78
N GLU A 246 18.02 11.50 1.74
CA GLU A 246 19.35 11.67 1.17
C GLU A 246 20.32 10.77 1.95
N PRO A 247 21.07 9.88 1.27
CA PRO A 247 22.14 9.14 1.92
C PRO A 247 23.28 10.12 2.24
N GLN A 248 23.63 10.20 3.54
CA GLN A 248 24.86 10.82 4.02
C GLN A 248 26.08 9.97 3.63
#